data_AF-A0A971KBL4-F1
#
_entry.id   AF-A0A971KBL4-F1
#
_cell.length_a   1.000
_cell.length_b   1.000
_cell.length_c   1.000
_cell.angle_alpha   90.00
_cell.angle_beta   90.00
_cell.angle_gamma   90.00
#
_symmetry.space_group_name_H-M   'P 1'
#
loop_
_entity.id
_entity.type
_entity.pdbx_description
1 polymer ?
#
loop_
_entity_poly.entity_id
_entity_poly.type
_entity_poly.pdbx_seq_one_letter_code
_entity_poly.pdbx_strand_id
1 'polypeptide(L)'
;MLGETGANIIDIDWMVDYASAVAHIGEKVTVNGNIDPVGVFLQGSANDVANAVMRCHAAGNARSMISAGCELPVGTPEANLAAHYEMAGRLKSTA
;
A
#
# COMPACT_ATOMS: atom_id res chain seq x y z
N MET A 1 5.64 -3.74 -21.53
CA MET A 1 4.88 -3.96 -20.27
C MET A 1 5.09 -2.77 -19.33
N LEU A 2 4.24 -2.55 -18.30
CA LEU A 2 4.38 -1.37 -17.41
C LEU A 2 5.78 -1.26 -16.77
N GLY A 3 6.38 -2.38 -16.36
CA GLY A 3 7.74 -2.45 -15.80
C GLY A 3 8.89 -2.09 -16.75
N GLU A 4 8.62 -1.91 -18.05
CA GLU A 4 9.63 -1.61 -19.08
C GLU A 4 9.59 -0.15 -19.53
N THR A 5 8.65 0.64 -18.98
CA THR A 5 8.45 2.05 -19.37
C THR A 5 9.62 2.97 -19.00
N GLY A 6 10.55 2.51 -18.17
CA GLY A 6 11.61 3.33 -17.57
C GLY A 6 11.16 4.12 -16.34
N ALA A 7 9.90 3.99 -15.91
CA ALA A 7 9.40 4.59 -14.69
C ALA A 7 10.09 3.99 -13.45
N ASN A 8 10.36 4.83 -12.44
CA ASN A 8 10.93 4.37 -11.18
C ASN A 8 9.87 3.81 -10.23
N ILE A 9 8.62 4.25 -10.39
CA ILE A 9 7.47 3.88 -9.55
C ILE A 9 6.31 3.55 -10.48
N ILE A 10 5.62 2.44 -10.19
CA ILE A 10 4.33 2.10 -10.78
C ILE A 10 3.31 2.11 -9.65
N ASP A 11 2.33 3.00 -9.78
CA ASP A 11 1.20 3.10 -8.87
C ASP A 11 0.09 2.13 -9.30
N ILE A 12 -0.48 1.39 -8.35
CA ILE A 12 -1.51 0.38 -8.61
C ILE A 12 -2.75 0.63 -7.75
N ASP A 13 -3.91 0.49 -8.39
CA ASP A 13 -5.21 0.68 -7.74
C ASP A 13 -5.59 -0.50 -6.84
N TRP A 14 -6.58 -0.30 -5.98
CA TRP A 14 -6.94 -1.22 -4.91
C TRP A 14 -7.44 -2.59 -5.38
N MET A 15 -7.99 -2.68 -6.59
CA MET A 15 -8.45 -3.93 -7.19
C MET A 15 -7.30 -4.84 -7.64
N VAL A 16 -6.10 -4.30 -7.80
CA VAL A 16 -4.94 -5.07 -8.26
C VAL A 16 -4.47 -6.01 -7.15
N ASP A 17 -4.15 -7.26 -7.46
CA ASP A 17 -3.49 -8.10 -6.47
C ASP A 17 -2.04 -7.63 -6.26
N TYR A 18 -1.73 -7.17 -5.04
CA TYR A 18 -0.45 -6.54 -4.72
C TYR A 18 0.73 -7.50 -4.90
N ALA A 19 0.59 -8.75 -4.46
CA ALA A 19 1.65 -9.77 -4.59
C ALA A 19 1.94 -10.09 -6.06
N SER A 20 0.89 -10.25 -6.86
CA SER A 20 1.00 -10.45 -8.31
C SER A 20 1.67 -9.25 -8.97
N ALA A 21 1.30 -8.02 -8.64
CA ALA A 21 1.93 -6.83 -9.19
C ALA A 21 3.42 -6.76 -8.87
N VAL A 22 3.82 -7.01 -7.62
CA VAL A 22 5.22 -7.09 -7.18
C VAL A 22 5.98 -8.16 -7.97
N ALA A 23 5.41 -9.36 -8.14
CA ALA A 23 6.04 -10.45 -8.88
C ALA A 23 6.22 -10.12 -10.38
N HIS A 24 5.23 -9.49 -11.02
CA HIS A 24 5.26 -9.17 -12.45
C HIS A 24 6.15 -7.96 -12.78
N ILE A 25 6.16 -6.95 -11.91
CA ILE A 25 6.98 -5.75 -12.10
C ILE A 25 8.46 -6.04 -11.76
N GLY A 26 8.69 -6.94 -10.81
CA GLY A 26 10.02 -7.38 -10.40
C GLY A 26 10.76 -6.34 -9.57
N GLU A 27 12.07 -6.52 -9.43
CA GLU A 27 12.88 -5.81 -8.42
C GLU A 27 13.45 -4.46 -8.89
N LYS A 28 13.24 -4.07 -10.15
CA LYS A 28 13.83 -2.85 -10.72
C LYS A 28 12.97 -1.61 -10.52
N VAL A 29 11.67 -1.78 -10.32
CA VAL A 29 10.68 -0.71 -10.23
C VAL A 29 9.93 -0.84 -8.90
N THR A 30 9.70 0.29 -8.24
CA THR A 30 8.94 0.33 -6.99
C THR A 30 7.45 0.22 -7.30
N VAL A 31 6.77 -0.73 -6.64
CA VAL A 31 5.30 -0.79 -6.62
C VAL A 31 4.78 0.11 -5.50
N ASN A 32 3.81 0.97 -5.80
CA ASN A 32 3.10 1.81 -4.82
C ASN A 32 1.60 1.45 -4.80
N GLY A 33 1.01 1.43 -3.61
CA GLY A 33 -0.41 1.13 -3.39
C GLY A 33 -0.60 0.12 -2.25
N ASN A 34 -1.72 -0.58 -2.11
CA ASN A 34 -2.94 -0.43 -2.90
C ASN A 34 -4.19 -0.54 -2.01
N ILE A 35 -4.08 -0.06 -0.77
CA ILE A 35 -5.15 -0.25 0.22
C ILE A 35 -6.43 0.46 -0.27
N ASP A 36 -7.57 -0.21 -0.14
CA ASP A 36 -8.88 0.34 -0.55
C ASP A 36 -9.16 1.68 0.19
N PRO A 37 -9.21 2.81 -0.53
CA PRO A 37 -9.40 4.13 0.07
C PRO A 37 -10.78 4.29 0.72
N VAL A 38 -11.80 3.56 0.25
CA VAL A 38 -13.16 3.66 0.77
C VAL A 38 -13.44 2.57 1.79
N GLY A 39 -13.30 1.30 1.40
CA GLY A 39 -13.67 0.17 2.24
C GLY A 39 -12.79 0.02 3.48
N VAL A 40 -11.51 0.35 3.39
CA VAL A 40 -10.56 0.21 4.51
C VAL A 40 -10.28 1.54 5.17
N PHE A 41 -9.88 2.57 4.42
CA PHE A 41 -9.53 3.85 5.02
C PHE A 41 -10.73 4.65 5.52
N LEU A 42 -11.78 4.82 4.72
CA LEU A 42 -12.94 5.64 5.11
C LEU A 42 -13.92 4.88 6.01
N GLN A 43 -14.31 3.66 5.62
CA GLN A 43 -15.38 2.91 6.26
C GLN A 43 -14.89 1.85 7.26
N GLY A 44 -13.61 1.49 7.18
CA GLY A 44 -13.00 0.52 8.09
C GLY A 44 -12.57 1.13 9.43
N SER A 45 -12.02 0.27 10.27
CA SER A 45 -11.41 0.65 11.54
C SER A 45 -9.90 0.87 11.42
N ALA A 46 -9.31 1.52 12.43
CA ALA A 46 -7.86 1.66 12.55
C ALA A 46 -7.13 0.29 12.50
N ASN A 47 -7.77 -0.75 13.03
CA ASN A 47 -7.23 -2.11 12.98
C ASN A 47 -7.26 -2.68 11.55
N ASP A 48 -8.30 -2.40 10.77
CA ASP A 48 -8.39 -2.84 9.37
C ASP A 48 -7.29 -2.19 8.53
N VAL A 49 -7.02 -0.90 8.75
CA VAL A 49 -5.91 -0.20 8.10
C VAL A 49 -4.56 -0.80 8.48
N ALA A 50 -4.32 -1.02 9.77
CA ALA A 50 -3.06 -1.60 10.24
C ALA A 50 -2.85 -3.02 9.67
N ASN A 51 -3.90 -3.84 9.61
CA ASN A 51 -3.85 -5.16 8.99
C ASN A 51 -3.58 -5.09 7.48
N ALA A 52 -4.18 -4.12 6.79
CA ALA A 52 -3.94 -3.90 5.36
C ALA A 52 -2.47 -3.53 5.09
N VAL A 53 -1.86 -2.67 5.94
CA VAL A 53 -0.43 -2.35 5.87
C VAL A 53 0.42 -3.60 6.07
N MET A 54 0.13 -4.42 7.10
CA MET A 54 0.87 -5.68 7.32
C MET A 54 0.76 -6.64 6.14
N ARG A 55 -0.44 -6.75 5.53
CA ARG A 55 -0.66 -7.58 4.34
C ARG A 55 0.18 -7.11 3.16
N CYS A 56 0.16 -5.81 2.85
CA CYS A 56 0.96 -5.24 1.77
C CYS A 56 2.46 -5.38 2.04
N HIS A 57 2.91 -5.23 3.29
CA HIS A 57 4.31 -5.43 3.68
C HIS A 57 4.75 -6.88 3.48
N ALA A 58 3.96 -7.85 3.92
CA ALA A 58 4.26 -9.28 3.76
C ALA A 58 4.27 -9.72 2.29
N ALA A 59 3.45 -9.10 1.44
CA ALA A 59 3.41 -9.36 0.00
C ALA A 59 4.44 -8.55 -0.80
N GLY A 60 5.06 -7.53 -0.18
CA GLY A 60 5.99 -6.62 -0.83
C GLY A 60 7.43 -7.13 -0.88
N ASN A 61 8.31 -6.26 -1.38
CA ASN A 61 9.76 -6.46 -1.34
C ASN A 61 10.47 -5.23 -0.77
N ALA A 62 11.80 -5.24 -0.74
CA ALA A 62 12.62 -4.16 -0.19
C ALA A 62 12.41 -2.78 -0.86
N ARG A 63 11.78 -2.74 -2.04
CA ARG A 63 11.50 -1.51 -2.79
C ARG A 63 10.03 -1.10 -2.79
N SER A 64 9.15 -1.85 -2.12
CA SER A 64 7.72 -1.58 -2.07
C SER A 64 7.37 -0.31 -1.28
N MET A 65 6.36 0.42 -1.76
CA MET A 65 5.71 1.51 -1.03
C MET A 65 4.25 1.15 -0.77
N ILE A 66 3.79 1.40 0.45
CA ILE A 66 2.42 1.09 0.88
C ILE A 66 1.65 2.39 1.00
N SER A 67 0.60 2.50 0.19
CA SER A 67 -0.27 3.66 0.08
C SER A 67 -1.72 3.21 -0.13
N ALA A 68 -2.66 4.15 -0.09
CA ALA A 68 -3.98 3.91 -0.68
C ALA A 68 -3.85 3.62 -2.17
N GLY A 69 -4.77 2.84 -2.74
CA GLY A 69 -4.81 2.58 -4.19
C GLY A 69 -5.25 3.79 -5.03
N CYS A 70 -5.77 4.83 -4.39
CA CYS A 70 -6.22 6.06 -5.01
C CYS A 70 -6.18 7.20 -3.98
N GLU A 71 -6.83 8.34 -4.26
CA GLU A 71 -6.93 9.42 -3.28
C GLU A 71 -7.78 9.04 -2.06
N LEU A 72 -7.38 9.54 -0.89
CA LEU A 72 -8.15 9.38 0.34
C LEU A 72 -9.38 10.31 0.34
N PRO A 73 -10.58 9.80 0.66
CA PRO A 73 -11.77 10.63 0.80
C PRO A 73 -11.64 11.69 1.90
N VAL A 74 -12.25 12.86 1.70
CA VAL A 74 -12.23 14.00 2.64
C VAL A 74 -12.76 13.66 4.04
N GLY A 75 -13.52 12.56 4.18
CA GLY A 75 -14.06 12.09 5.46
C GLY A 75 -13.25 11.00 6.17
N THR A 76 -12.07 10.62 5.67
CA THR A 76 -11.28 9.54 6.27
C THR A 76 -10.92 9.88 7.73
N PRO A 77 -11.27 9.02 8.71
CA PRO A 77 -10.99 9.29 10.11
C PRO A 77 -9.48 9.46 10.37
N GLU A 78 -9.11 10.46 11.17
CA GLU A 78 -7.70 10.70 11.52
C GLU A 78 -7.04 9.48 12.18
N ALA A 79 -7.80 8.73 12.99
CA ALA A 79 -7.31 7.50 13.62
C ALA A 79 -6.89 6.44 12.58
N ASN A 80 -7.56 6.39 11.43
CA ASN A 80 -7.22 5.45 10.35
C ASN A 80 -5.93 5.89 9.65
N LEU A 81 -5.73 7.21 9.45
CA LEU A 81 -4.46 7.75 8.93
C LEU A 81 -3.30 7.51 9.90
N ALA A 82 -3.52 7.75 11.19
CA ALA A 82 -2.54 7.50 12.24
C ALA A 82 -2.15 6.02 12.31
N ALA A 83 -3.12 5.11 12.24
CA ALA A 83 -2.86 3.68 12.24
C ALA A 83 -1.99 3.24 11.05
N HIS A 84 -2.21 3.80 9.87
CA HIS A 84 -1.35 3.56 8.71
C HIS A 84 0.09 4.01 8.99
N TYR A 85 0.27 5.26 9.43
CA TYR A 85 1.59 5.83 9.72
C TYR A 85 2.33 5.04 10.81
N GLU A 86 1.67 4.73 11.92
CA GLU A 86 2.25 3.99 13.03
C GLU A 86 2.65 2.57 12.62
N MET A 87 1.77 1.84 11.93
CA MET A 87 2.08 0.48 11.50
C MET A 87 3.23 0.47 10.49
N ALA A 88 3.23 1.37 9.51
CA ALA A 88 4.33 1.50 8.57
C ALA A 88 5.65 1.85 9.27
N GLY A 89 5.62 2.73 10.29
CA GLY A 89 6.78 3.07 11.11
C GLY A 89 7.34 1.88 11.89
N ARG A 90 6.47 1.05 12.48
CA ARG A 90 6.87 -0.16 13.22
C ARG A 90 7.57 -1.16 12.30
N LEU A 91 7.04 -1.39 11.10
CA LEU A 91 7.61 -2.38 10.16
C LEU A 91 8.95 -1.92 9.55
N LYS A 92 9.21 -0.61 9.48
CA LYS A 92 10.55 -0.09 9.12
C LYS A 92 11.62 -0.39 10.16
N SER A 93 11.24 -0.56 11.44
CA SER A 93 12.19 -0.82 12.52
C SER A 93 12.65 -2.29 12.62
N THR A 94 11.99 -3.19 11.86
CA THR A 94 12.23 -4.63 11.87
C THR A 94 12.97 -5.15 10.63
N ALA A 95 13.32 -4.27 9.68
CA ALA A 95 14.06 -4.56 8.46
C ALA A 95 15.48 -4.00 8.53
#